data_AF-A0A969B7Z9-F1
#
_entry.id   AF-A0A969B7Z9-F1
#
_cell.length_a   1.000
_cell.length_b   1.000
_cell.length_c   1.000
_cell.angle_alpha   90.00
_cell.angle_beta   90.00
_cell.angle_gamma   90.00
#
_symmetry.space_group_name_H-M   'P 1'
#
loop_
_entity.id
_entity.type
_entity.pdbx_description
1 polymer ?
#
loop_
_entity_poly.entity_id
_entity_poly.type
_entity_poly.pdbx_seq_one_letter_code
_entity_poly.pdbx_strand_id
1 'polypeptide(L)'
;MQAKEDEEEPMQAKEEEEMMQAKTEEEEEPMQAKEDEEEPVQAKSNDNGGKPKTDLSKLLKKAKGKGKKIPDKIRVQMEKSFGVCFKDVEIHTGNEAFQMTKALNAQAFTSGNDIFFNEGKYNPESSAGKELLAHELTHVVQQNK
;
A
#
# COMPACT_ATOMS: atom_id res chain seq x y z
N MET A 1 51.08 -17.50 -59.01
CA MET A 1 50.53 -17.09 -57.71
C MET A 1 49.58 -15.93 -58.01
N GLN A 2 48.26 -16.17 -58.05
CA GLN A 2 47.32 -16.02 -56.89
C GLN A 2 47.30 -14.57 -56.39
N ALA A 3 46.19 -13.85 -56.19
CA ALA A 3 44.73 -14.09 -56.25
C ALA A 3 44.06 -12.70 -56.46
N LYS A 4 43.01 -12.55 -57.28
CA LYS A 4 41.60 -12.24 -56.88
C LYS A 4 41.41 -11.66 -55.47
N GLU A 5 40.87 -10.44 -55.39
CA GLU A 5 39.78 -9.96 -54.50
C GLU A 5 39.13 -8.75 -55.25
N ASP A 6 37.90 -8.77 -55.75
CA ASP A 6 36.56 -8.78 -55.09
C ASP A 6 36.35 -7.55 -54.18
N GLU A 7 35.46 -6.64 -54.60
CA GLU A 7 34.09 -6.41 -54.05
C GLU A 7 34.14 -5.28 -53.01
N GLU A 8 33.56 -4.12 -53.30
CA GLU A 8 32.17 -3.70 -53.04
C GLU A 8 32.16 -2.63 -51.92
N GLU A 9 31.14 -1.78 -51.98
CA GLU A 9 30.96 -0.57 -51.17
C GLU A 9 31.00 -0.83 -49.65
N PRO A 10 31.21 0.25 -48.88
CA PRO A 10 30.50 0.38 -47.61
C PRO A 10 29.58 1.61 -47.65
N MET A 11 28.29 1.34 -47.86
CA MET A 11 27.24 2.07 -47.14
C MET A 11 27.49 1.94 -45.64
N GLN A 12 27.69 3.05 -44.94
CA GLN A 12 27.54 3.10 -43.49
C GLN A 12 26.44 4.09 -43.12
N ALA A 13 25.25 3.51 -42.94
CA ALA A 13 24.21 4.06 -42.09
C ALA A 13 24.60 3.89 -40.62
N LYS A 14 24.44 4.97 -39.83
CA LYS A 14 23.92 5.04 -38.45
C LYS A 14 24.57 6.20 -37.70
N GLU A 15 23.79 7.26 -37.51
CA GLU A 15 23.81 8.02 -36.26
C GLU A 15 22.37 8.44 -35.97
N GLU A 16 21.76 7.68 -35.05
CA GLU A 16 20.63 8.11 -34.25
C GLU A 16 21.13 9.20 -33.29
N GLU A 17 20.69 10.44 -33.48
CA GLU A 17 20.48 11.37 -32.36
C GLU A 17 19.75 12.61 -32.87
N GLU A 18 18.43 12.68 -32.66
CA GLU A 18 17.81 13.97 -32.33
C GLU A 18 16.46 13.79 -31.63
N MET A 19 16.53 13.92 -30.31
CA MET A 19 15.60 14.65 -29.43
C MET A 19 14.09 14.39 -29.57
N MET A 20 13.63 13.50 -28.70
CA MET A 20 12.27 13.45 -28.19
C MET A 20 11.86 14.81 -27.58
N GLN A 21 11.02 15.57 -28.29
CA GLN A 21 10.19 16.62 -27.69
C GLN A 21 8.80 16.05 -27.39
N ALA A 22 8.69 15.28 -26.31
CA ALA A 22 7.41 15.03 -25.66
C ALA A 22 7.20 16.10 -24.59
N LYS A 23 6.64 17.25 -25.01
CA LYS A 23 5.93 18.16 -24.11
C LYS A 23 4.57 17.52 -23.82
N THR A 24 4.46 16.88 -22.67
CA THR A 24 3.18 16.72 -22.00
C THR A 24 3.24 17.58 -20.75
N GLU A 25 2.66 18.76 -20.90
CA GLU A 25 2.18 19.63 -19.83
C GLU A 25 1.49 18.76 -18.77
N GLU A 26 2.02 18.73 -17.54
CA GLU A 26 1.50 19.51 -16.42
C GLU A 26 -0.02 19.71 -16.51
N GLU A 27 -0.75 18.71 -16.05
CA GLU A 27 -2.02 18.95 -15.36
C GLU A 27 -1.90 18.29 -13.98
N GLU A 28 -1.39 19.06 -13.03
CA GLU A 28 -1.57 18.81 -11.61
C GLU A 28 -3.08 18.85 -11.33
N GLU A 29 -3.71 17.69 -11.21
CA GLU A 29 -4.94 17.62 -10.42
C GLU A 29 -4.53 17.59 -8.94
N PRO A 30 -4.94 18.57 -8.13
CA PRO A 30 -4.76 18.47 -6.70
C PRO A 30 -5.71 17.37 -6.21
N MET A 31 -5.19 16.18 -5.97
CA MET A 31 -5.87 15.19 -5.14
C MET A 31 -5.94 15.75 -3.73
N GLN A 32 -7.00 16.52 -3.54
CA GLN A 32 -7.52 17.04 -2.30
C GLN A 32 -7.57 15.87 -1.31
N ALA A 33 -6.60 15.86 -0.39
CA ALA A 33 -6.75 15.16 0.87
C ALA A 33 -7.99 15.74 1.54
N LYS A 34 -9.14 15.11 1.30
CA LYS A 34 -10.27 15.23 2.20
C LYS A 34 -9.87 14.50 3.47
N GLU A 35 -9.24 15.27 4.35
CA GLU A 35 -9.54 15.26 5.77
C GLU A 35 -11.07 15.45 5.87
N ASP A 36 -11.82 14.35 5.75
CA ASP A 36 -13.24 14.35 6.09
C ASP A 36 -13.30 14.10 7.59
N GLU A 37 -13.81 15.14 8.24
CA GLU A 37 -13.87 15.34 9.66
C GLU A 37 -14.54 14.16 10.38
N GLU A 38 -14.06 13.90 11.59
CA GLU A 38 -14.82 13.13 12.56
C GLU A 38 -16.11 13.88 12.89
N GLU A 39 -17.18 13.60 12.16
CA GLU A 39 -18.54 13.83 12.67
C GLU A 39 -18.96 12.63 13.54
N PRO A 40 -19.34 12.85 14.81
CA PRO A 40 -19.87 11.79 15.64
C PRO A 40 -21.30 11.47 15.16
N VAL A 41 -21.43 10.56 14.20
CA VAL A 41 -22.75 10.07 13.77
C VAL A 41 -23.32 9.19 14.91
N GLN A 42 -24.07 9.82 15.81
CA GLN A 42 -24.95 9.11 16.73
C GLN A 42 -26.13 8.54 15.93
N ALA A 43 -25.90 7.38 15.30
CA ALA A 43 -26.99 6.53 14.86
C ALA A 43 -27.69 5.96 16.11
N LYS A 44 -28.83 6.54 16.48
CA LYS A 44 -29.79 5.90 17.39
C LYS A 44 -30.30 4.63 16.73
N SER A 45 -29.71 3.50 17.09
CA SER A 45 -30.33 2.19 16.95
C SER A 45 -30.58 1.64 18.35
N ASN A 46 -31.85 1.63 18.74
CA ASN A 46 -32.29 0.93 19.93
C ASN A 46 -32.31 -0.57 19.62
N ASP A 47 -31.15 -1.21 19.76
CA ASP A 47 -31.05 -2.66 19.90
C ASP A 47 -30.02 -3.01 20.99
N ASN A 48 -30.37 -4.03 21.74
CA ASN A 48 -29.90 -4.36 23.07
C ASN A 48 -28.45 -4.90 23.11
N GLY A 49 -27.51 -4.16 23.71
CA GLY A 49 -26.31 -4.77 24.29
C GLY A 49 -25.01 -3.97 24.13
N GLY A 50 -24.50 -3.42 25.23
CA GLY A 50 -23.18 -2.79 25.33
C GLY A 50 -22.00 -3.77 25.18
N LYS A 51 -21.93 -4.51 24.06
CA LYS A 51 -20.91 -5.53 23.76
C LYS A 51 -19.97 -5.26 22.55
N PRO A 52 -20.22 -4.37 21.56
CA PRO A 52 -19.39 -4.34 20.35
C PRO A 52 -17.93 -3.91 20.62
N LYS A 53 -17.70 -2.94 21.51
CA LYS A 53 -16.34 -2.48 21.86
C LYS A 53 -15.57 -3.49 22.71
N THR A 54 -16.25 -4.22 23.59
CA THR A 54 -15.65 -5.24 24.45
C THR A 54 -15.23 -6.46 23.62
N ASP A 55 -16.03 -6.85 22.63
CA ASP A 55 -15.68 -7.94 21.73
C ASP A 55 -14.54 -7.56 20.79
N LEU A 56 -14.52 -6.33 20.26
CA LEU A 56 -13.41 -5.83 19.45
C LEU A 56 -12.09 -5.83 20.22
N SER A 57 -12.09 -5.33 21.46
CA SER A 57 -10.89 -5.30 22.30
C SER A 57 -10.33 -6.70 22.61
N LYS A 58 -11.21 -7.70 22.78
CA LYS A 58 -10.82 -9.10 22.97
C LYS A 58 -10.23 -9.69 21.69
N LEU A 59 -10.84 -9.42 20.54
CA LEU A 59 -10.35 -9.88 19.24
C LEU A 59 -8.98 -9.29 18.93
N LEU A 60 -8.78 -7.99 19.17
CA LEU A 60 -7.49 -7.33 18.98
C LEU A 60 -6.39 -7.97 19.83
N LYS A 61 -6.65 -8.20 21.13
CA LYS A 61 -5.72 -8.90 22.03
C LYS A 61 -5.41 -10.32 21.57
N LYS A 62 -6.39 -11.01 21.01
CA LYS A 62 -6.24 -12.38 20.50
C LYS A 62 -5.44 -12.43 19.20
N ALA A 63 -5.63 -11.44 18.33
CA ALA A 63 -5.02 -11.38 17.00
C ALA A 63 -3.57 -10.85 17.05
N LYS A 64 -3.23 -9.99 18.02
CA LYS A 64 -1.89 -9.43 18.18
C LYS A 64 -0.78 -10.48 18.08
N GLY A 65 0.21 -10.24 17.21
CA GLY A 65 1.37 -11.13 17.03
C GLY A 65 1.10 -12.42 16.24
N LYS A 66 -0.08 -12.55 15.61
CA LYS A 66 -0.46 -13.70 14.77
C LYS A 66 -0.54 -13.37 13.28
N GLY A 67 -0.04 -12.20 12.90
CA GLY A 67 -0.09 -11.75 11.53
C GLY A 67 1.05 -12.33 10.71
N LYS A 68 1.09 -11.94 9.44
CA LYS A 68 2.18 -12.29 8.52
C LYS A 68 3.09 -11.10 8.35
N LYS A 69 4.40 -11.31 8.35
CA LYS A 69 5.34 -10.25 8.01
C LYS A 69 5.11 -9.77 6.58
N ILE A 70 5.36 -8.48 6.35
CA ILE A 70 5.33 -7.91 5.00
C ILE A 70 6.38 -8.61 4.14
N PRO A 71 6.06 -9.09 2.93
CA PRO A 71 7.04 -9.68 2.02
C PRO A 71 8.21 -8.74 1.78
N ASP A 72 9.45 -9.26 1.80
CA ASP A 72 10.66 -8.44 1.79
C ASP A 72 10.71 -7.43 0.64
N LYS A 73 10.28 -7.83 -0.57
CA LYS A 73 10.22 -6.95 -1.74
C LYS A 73 9.36 -5.71 -1.47
N ILE A 74 8.16 -5.89 -0.92
CA ILE A 74 7.22 -4.81 -0.63
C ILE A 74 7.70 -4.01 0.57
N ARG A 75 8.22 -4.69 1.61
CA ARG A 75 8.75 -4.05 2.80
C ARG A 75 9.88 -3.08 2.45
N VAL A 76 10.90 -3.52 1.71
CA VAL A 76 12.04 -2.68 1.30
C VAL A 76 11.60 -1.50 0.45
N GLN A 77 10.62 -1.69 -0.44
CA GLN A 77 10.06 -0.59 -1.23
C GLN A 77 9.43 0.49 -0.33
N MET A 78 8.61 0.08 0.64
CA MET A 78 7.99 1.02 1.59
C MET A 78 9.03 1.67 2.50
N GLU A 79 9.96 0.89 3.07
CA GLU A 79 11.03 1.40 3.95
C GLU A 79 11.88 2.46 3.23
N LYS A 80 12.14 2.31 1.93
CA LYS A 80 12.86 3.31 1.13
C LYS A 80 12.11 4.66 1.05
N SER A 81 10.79 4.62 0.94
CA SER A 81 9.95 5.81 0.88
C SER A 81 9.79 6.49 2.24
N PHE A 82 9.66 5.70 3.31
CA PHE A 82 9.43 6.22 4.66
C PHE A 82 10.70 6.52 5.45
N GLY A 83 11.84 5.92 5.10
CA GLY A 83 13.11 6.06 5.84
C GLY A 83 13.11 5.37 7.21
N VAL A 84 12.22 4.40 7.43
CA VAL A 84 12.04 3.67 8.71
C VAL A 84 12.01 2.17 8.47
N CYS A 85 12.15 1.38 9.53
CA CYS A 85 12.11 -0.08 9.48
C CYS A 85 10.69 -0.60 9.75
N PHE A 86 10.20 -1.52 8.92
CA PHE A 86 8.89 -2.17 9.07
C PHE A 86 8.99 -3.68 9.34
N LYS A 87 10.14 -4.17 9.81
CA LYS A 87 10.35 -5.60 10.13
C LYS A 87 9.40 -6.13 11.21
N ASP A 88 9.00 -5.27 12.13
CA ASP A 88 8.11 -5.64 13.22
C ASP A 88 6.64 -5.59 12.82
N VAL A 89 6.32 -5.06 11.62
CA VAL A 89 4.95 -4.93 11.13
C VAL A 89 4.38 -6.29 10.72
N GLU A 90 3.14 -6.54 11.14
CA GLU A 90 2.38 -7.74 10.87
C GLU A 90 1.06 -7.43 10.19
N ILE A 91 0.78 -8.17 9.11
CA ILE A 91 -0.41 -8.02 8.28
C ILE A 91 -1.41 -9.13 8.63
N HIS A 92 -2.65 -8.72 8.90
CA HIS A 92 -3.76 -9.61 9.22
C HIS A 92 -4.83 -9.51 8.12
N THR A 93 -5.08 -10.63 7.43
CA THR A 93 -6.09 -10.74 6.36
C THR A 93 -7.12 -11.85 6.62
N GLY A 94 -7.06 -12.49 7.79
CA GLY A 94 -7.94 -13.59 8.16
C GLY A 94 -9.33 -13.15 8.63
N ASN A 95 -10.16 -14.12 9.00
CA ASN A 95 -11.54 -13.87 9.45
C ASN A 95 -11.64 -12.92 10.66
N GLU A 96 -10.64 -12.91 11.55
CA GLU A 96 -10.59 -11.96 12.67
C GLU A 96 -10.39 -10.52 12.19
N ALA A 97 -9.47 -10.31 11.23
CA ALA A 97 -9.28 -8.99 10.62
C ALA A 97 -10.56 -8.51 9.94
N PHE A 98 -11.19 -9.37 9.14
CA PHE A 98 -12.44 -9.08 8.46
C PHE A 98 -13.56 -8.64 9.42
N GLN A 99 -13.76 -9.36 10.52
CA GLN A 99 -14.77 -9.00 11.52
C GLN A 99 -14.49 -7.65 12.16
N MET A 100 -13.23 -7.36 12.48
CA MET A 100 -12.84 -6.10 13.11
C MET A 100 -12.98 -4.93 12.13
N THR A 101 -12.51 -5.07 10.89
CA THR A 101 -12.64 -4.02 9.86
C THR A 101 -14.10 -3.76 9.54
N LYS A 102 -14.95 -4.80 9.50
CA LYS A 102 -16.39 -4.64 9.29
C LYS A 102 -17.07 -3.91 10.45
N ALA A 103 -16.70 -4.23 11.70
CA ALA A 103 -17.24 -3.54 12.88
C ALA A 103 -16.85 -2.05 12.93
N LEU A 104 -15.72 -1.70 12.33
CA LEU A 104 -15.23 -0.31 12.20
C LEU A 104 -15.64 0.36 10.89
N ASN A 105 -16.36 -0.36 10.00
CA ASN A 105 -16.67 0.09 8.65
C ASN A 105 -15.45 0.59 7.85
N ALA A 106 -14.30 -0.07 8.02
CA ALA A 106 -13.01 0.34 7.45
C ALA A 106 -12.51 -0.63 6.37
N GLN A 107 -11.66 -0.13 5.47
CA GLN A 107 -10.95 -0.96 4.47
C GLN A 107 -9.71 -1.63 5.08
N ALA A 108 -9.02 -0.92 5.95
CA ALA A 108 -7.97 -1.42 6.81
C ALA A 108 -7.91 -0.55 8.08
N PHE A 109 -7.19 -1.01 9.10
CA PHE A 109 -6.80 -0.16 10.22
C PHE A 109 -5.51 -0.66 10.87
N THR A 110 -4.83 0.23 11.60
CA THR A 110 -3.55 -0.04 12.25
C THR A 110 -3.65 0.05 13.78
N SER A 111 -3.06 -0.92 14.47
CA SER A 111 -2.90 -0.93 15.92
C SER A 111 -1.49 -1.34 16.33
N GLY A 112 -0.67 -0.37 16.71
CA GLY A 112 0.76 -0.54 16.96
C GLY A 112 1.49 -0.97 15.70
N ASN A 113 1.97 -2.22 15.69
CA ASN A 113 2.67 -2.83 14.55
C ASN A 113 1.77 -3.81 13.78
N ASP A 114 0.51 -3.99 14.20
CA ASP A 114 -0.44 -4.87 13.55
C ASP A 114 -1.34 -4.06 12.60
N ILE A 115 -1.41 -4.46 11.32
CA ILE A 115 -2.29 -3.87 10.32
C ILE A 115 -3.34 -4.90 9.89
N PHE A 116 -4.61 -4.52 10.00
CA PHE A 116 -5.74 -5.39 9.70
C PHE A 116 -6.41 -4.94 8.42
N PHE A 117 -6.50 -5.82 7.43
CA PHE A 117 -7.16 -5.55 6.16
C PHE A 117 -8.51 -6.24 6.08
N ASN A 118 -9.47 -5.55 5.46
CA ASN A 118 -10.75 -6.13 5.10
C ASN A 118 -10.55 -7.13 3.94
N GLU A 119 -11.57 -7.95 3.69
CA GLU A 119 -11.52 -9.00 2.68
C GLU A 119 -11.20 -8.41 1.29
N GLY A 120 -10.19 -8.98 0.62
CA GLY A 120 -9.73 -8.53 -0.69
C GLY A 120 -9.00 -7.18 -0.72
N LYS A 121 -8.80 -6.50 0.42
CA LYS A 121 -8.13 -5.18 0.46
C LYS A 121 -6.62 -5.24 0.52
N TYR A 122 -6.05 -6.33 1.04
CA TYR A 122 -4.60 -6.54 0.98
C TYR A 122 -4.19 -7.07 -0.39
N ASN A 123 -3.82 -6.14 -1.29
CA ASN A 123 -3.27 -6.46 -2.60
C ASN A 123 -2.05 -5.57 -2.92
N PRO A 124 -0.87 -5.89 -2.35
CA PRO A 124 0.33 -5.07 -2.50
C PRO A 124 0.92 -5.09 -3.93
N GLU A 125 0.37 -5.87 -4.86
CA GLU A 125 0.78 -5.83 -6.27
C GLU A 125 0.00 -4.78 -7.07
N SER A 126 -1.21 -4.42 -6.64
CA SER A 126 -2.04 -3.37 -7.26
C SER A 126 -1.67 -1.97 -6.77
N SER A 127 -1.87 -0.93 -7.60
CA SER A 127 -1.65 0.46 -7.19
C SER A 127 -2.50 0.84 -5.98
N ALA A 128 -3.81 0.59 -6.04
CA ALA A 128 -4.73 0.90 -4.95
C ALA A 128 -4.38 0.15 -3.64
N GLY A 129 -3.94 -1.10 -3.72
CA GLY A 129 -3.54 -1.85 -2.52
C GLY A 129 -2.18 -1.41 -1.96
N LYS A 130 -1.26 -0.92 -2.80
CA LYS A 130 -0.01 -0.28 -2.34
C LYS A 130 -0.29 1.05 -1.65
N GLU A 131 -1.18 1.87 -2.21
CA GLU A 131 -1.62 3.13 -1.60
C GLU A 131 -2.26 2.88 -0.24
N LEU A 132 -3.18 1.91 -0.14
CA LEU A 132 -3.79 1.54 1.12
C LEU A 132 -2.75 1.04 2.13
N LEU A 133 -1.80 0.19 1.71
CA LEU A 133 -0.72 -0.25 2.60
C LEU A 133 0.16 0.91 3.07
N ALA A 134 0.50 1.86 2.20
CA ALA A 134 1.28 3.04 2.56
C ALA A 134 0.52 3.95 3.54
N HIS A 135 -0.80 4.12 3.35
CA HIS A 135 -1.66 4.82 4.29
C HIS A 135 -1.58 4.20 5.69
N GLU A 136 -1.75 2.87 5.78
CA GLU A 136 -1.67 2.18 7.06
C GLU A 136 -0.27 2.22 7.69
N LEU A 137 0.80 2.11 6.88
CA LEU A 137 2.16 2.26 7.38
C LEU A 137 2.45 3.66 7.91
N THR A 138 1.78 4.68 7.38
CA THR A 138 1.86 6.04 7.94
C THR A 138 1.34 6.05 9.38
N HIS A 139 0.24 5.35 9.67
CA HIS A 139 -0.29 5.20 11.03
C HIS A 139 0.69 4.46 11.95
N VAL A 140 1.38 3.43 11.44
CA VAL A 140 2.44 2.74 12.22
C VAL A 140 3.52 3.73 12.64
N VAL A 141 4.02 4.55 11.70
CA VAL A 141 5.06 5.54 11.99
C VAL A 141 4.57 6.58 12.99
N GLN A 142 3.33 7.05 12.86
CA GLN A 142 2.75 8.04 13.75
C GLN A 142 2.54 7.51 15.17
N GLN A 143 2.14 6.24 15.33
CA GLN A 143 1.90 5.62 16.64
C GLN A 143 3.19 5.25 17.39
N ASN A 144 4.32 5.12 16.70
CA ASN A 144 5.62 4.76 17.28
C ASN A 144 6.53 5.98 17.54
N LYS A 145 6.01 7.20 17.38
CA LYS A 145 6.67 8.44 17.84
C LYS A 145 6.31 8.72 19.28
#